data_AF-A0A0A7CPV6-F1
#
_entry.id   AF-A0A0A7CPV6-F1
#
_cell.length_a   1.000
_cell.length_b   1.000
_cell.length_c   1.000
_cell.angle_alpha   90.00
_cell.angle_beta   90.00
_cell.angle_gamma   90.00
#
_symmetry.space_group_name_H-M   'P 1'
#
loop_
_entity.id
_entity.type
_entity.pdbx_description
1 polymer ?
#
loop_
_entity_poly.entity_id
_entity_poly.type
_entity_poly.pdbx_seq_one_letter_code
_entity_poly.pdbx_strand_id
1 'polypeptide(L)'
;MKLIATATVLAAAISQTEAHGRMVFPPHRGYIGKLPGFKDIPINYSDNGLNAGGIGGTSGGKHGVCGDAYNSARAHETGGVYALFPKLGAKAIGACFTPGSTVDINVQITANHKGYFEFGLCKLNGKDDKETEECFQDLLQPNGDKQWPLPAGNDFFKMQYKLPSGVKCDGDSHCVLRWWYVGGNNPGVGINGQEQFWNCADIYISDSCGADTKPPSPTSNPSPSSQLPSPVPSSKAPHTKTPHTKTPATDKPTTAPTAKPSSKPAGAAKKAWEQCGGKDYTGTTECASGAVCVKQDEWYSQCVPKRLR
;
A
#
# COMPACT_ATOMS: atom_id res chain seq x y z
N MET A 1 -20.39 53.21 34.60
CA MET A 1 -20.64 52.43 33.36
C MET A 1 -19.46 51.47 33.19
N LYS A 2 -19.69 50.19 32.88
CA LYS A 2 -18.62 49.16 32.82
C LYS A 2 -17.89 49.24 31.47
N LEU A 3 -16.59 48.93 31.47
CA LEU A 3 -15.86 48.41 30.31
C LEU A 3 -14.76 47.46 30.81
N ILE A 4 -15.14 46.19 30.98
CA ILE A 4 -14.18 45.09 31.19
C ILE A 4 -13.78 44.64 29.79
N ALA A 5 -12.54 44.91 29.39
CA ALA A 5 -12.00 44.45 28.11
C ALA A 5 -11.66 42.95 28.22
N THR A 6 -12.60 42.09 27.84
CA THR A 6 -12.36 40.65 27.75
C THR A 6 -11.49 40.36 26.52
N ALA A 7 -10.18 40.19 26.74
CA ALA A 7 -9.28 39.76 25.68
C ALA A 7 -9.55 38.28 25.34
N THR A 8 -10.31 38.03 24.28
CA THR A 8 -10.56 36.69 23.77
C THR A 8 -9.30 36.14 23.14
N VAL A 9 -8.54 35.31 23.86
CA VAL A 9 -7.43 34.54 23.29
C VAL A 9 -8.02 33.53 22.32
N LEU A 10 -8.02 33.85 21.03
CA LEU A 10 -8.39 32.92 19.98
C LEU A 10 -7.26 31.88 19.88
N ALA A 11 -7.42 30.76 20.59
CA ALA A 11 -6.51 29.63 20.49
C ALA A 11 -6.59 29.08 19.06
N ALA A 12 -5.63 29.48 18.21
CA ALA A 12 -5.46 28.90 16.90
C ALA A 12 -5.10 27.42 17.09
N ALA A 13 -6.07 26.54 16.85
CA ALA A 13 -5.82 25.11 16.79
C ALA A 13 -4.87 24.86 15.61
N ILE A 14 -3.58 24.68 15.92
CA ILE A 14 -2.59 24.26 14.94
C ILE A 14 -2.98 22.85 14.53
N SER A 15 -3.70 22.75 13.41
CA SER A 15 -3.90 21.48 12.72
C SER A 15 -2.53 21.04 12.23
N GLN A 16 -1.88 20.19 13.01
CA GLN A 16 -0.75 19.43 12.53
C GLN A 16 -1.34 18.49 11.48
N THR A 17 -1.13 18.81 10.20
CA THR A 17 -1.21 17.80 9.17
C THR A 17 -0.18 16.74 9.54
N GLU A 18 -0.61 15.49 9.73
CA GLU A 18 0.27 14.35 9.98
C GLU A 18 0.65 13.71 8.63
N ALA A 19 1.91 13.32 8.48
CA ALA A 19 2.34 12.56 7.31
C ALA A 19 1.63 11.22 7.33
N HIS A 20 1.54 10.59 6.17
CA HIS A 20 0.92 9.28 6.08
C HIS A 20 1.58 8.50 4.96
N GLY A 21 1.92 7.26 5.24
CA GLY A 21 2.50 6.35 4.27
C GLY A 21 2.62 4.92 4.79
N ARG A 22 2.79 3.98 3.87
CA ARG A 22 2.90 2.54 4.15
C ARG A 22 3.80 1.84 3.16
N MET A 23 4.56 0.85 3.63
CA MET A 23 5.33 -0.06 2.78
C MET A 23 4.40 -1.14 2.21
N VAL A 24 4.04 -1.00 0.93
CA VAL A 24 3.08 -1.89 0.24
C VAL A 24 3.73 -3.11 -0.39
N PHE A 25 5.05 -3.10 -0.62
CA PHE A 25 5.83 -4.27 -1.00
C PHE A 25 7.26 -4.18 -0.42
N PRO A 26 7.78 -5.22 0.26
CA PRO A 26 7.00 -6.32 0.84
C PRO A 26 5.91 -5.74 1.77
N PRO A 27 4.68 -6.29 1.77
CA PRO A 27 3.56 -5.69 2.46
C PRO A 27 3.78 -5.72 3.98
N HIS A 28 3.79 -4.55 4.61
CA HIS A 28 3.94 -4.48 6.07
C HIS A 28 2.73 -5.05 6.82
N ARG A 29 2.95 -5.46 8.07
CA ARG A 29 1.99 -6.12 8.96
C ARG A 29 0.62 -5.43 9.04
N GLY A 30 0.58 -4.09 9.03
CA GLY A 30 -0.68 -3.34 9.03
C GLY A 30 -1.46 -3.42 7.71
N TYR A 31 -0.77 -3.39 6.57
CA TYR A 31 -1.37 -3.42 5.23
C TYR A 31 -1.70 -4.84 4.75
N ILE A 32 -0.93 -5.85 5.14
CA ILE A 32 -0.95 -7.19 4.53
C ILE A 32 -2.33 -7.85 4.54
N GLY A 33 -3.14 -7.67 5.60
CA GLY A 33 -4.50 -8.20 5.70
C GLY A 33 -5.49 -7.65 4.66
N LYS A 34 -5.17 -6.56 3.95
CA LYS A 34 -5.96 -6.04 2.81
C LYS A 34 -5.74 -6.83 1.52
N LEU A 35 -4.73 -7.69 1.45
CA LEU A 35 -4.37 -8.42 0.25
C LEU A 35 -5.17 -9.73 0.13
N PRO A 36 -5.63 -10.13 -1.08
CA PRO A 36 -6.52 -11.28 -1.26
C PRO A 36 -6.00 -12.63 -0.72
N GLY A 37 -4.68 -12.80 -0.59
CA GLY A 37 -4.05 -14.02 -0.07
C GLY A 37 -3.97 -14.12 1.46
N PHE A 38 -4.22 -13.03 2.20
CA PHE A 38 -3.89 -12.92 3.63
C PHE A 38 -5.14 -12.75 4.51
N LYS A 39 -6.24 -13.41 4.14
CA LYS A 39 -7.56 -13.32 4.81
C LYS A 39 -7.55 -13.79 6.28
N ASP A 40 -6.53 -14.55 6.69
CA ASP A 40 -6.32 -14.98 8.07
C ASP A 40 -5.72 -13.85 8.96
N ILE A 41 -5.35 -12.70 8.38
CA ILE A 41 -4.77 -11.53 9.07
C ILE A 41 -5.79 -10.38 9.11
N PRO A 42 -6.04 -9.74 10.27
CA PRO A 42 -6.96 -8.61 10.37
C PRO A 42 -6.56 -7.41 9.50
N ILE A 43 -7.55 -6.70 8.95
CA ILE A 43 -7.33 -5.43 8.24
C ILE A 43 -7.09 -4.31 9.26
N ASN A 44 -5.91 -3.68 9.22
CA ASN A 44 -5.72 -2.36 9.85
C ASN A 44 -6.20 -1.27 8.88
N TYR A 45 -7.17 -0.46 9.29
CA TYR A 45 -7.65 0.68 8.50
C TYR A 45 -6.73 1.91 8.60
N SER A 46 -5.92 1.99 9.66
CA SER A 46 -4.94 3.06 9.93
C SER A 46 -3.50 2.63 9.65
N ASP A 47 -3.33 1.69 8.71
CA ASP A 47 -2.04 1.10 8.29
C ASP A 47 -1.03 2.13 7.76
N ASN A 48 -1.50 3.24 7.21
CA ASN A 48 -0.65 4.35 6.73
C ASN A 48 -0.31 5.41 7.80
N GLY A 49 -0.71 5.21 9.07
CA GLY A 49 -0.56 6.18 10.17
C GLY A 49 0.34 5.71 11.32
N LEU A 50 1.29 4.80 11.08
CA LEU A 50 2.13 4.21 12.14
C LEU A 50 3.29 5.14 12.56
N ASN A 51 2.93 6.29 13.15
CA ASN A 51 3.82 7.39 13.51
C ASN A 51 4.35 7.36 14.97
N ALA A 52 4.23 6.21 15.65
CA ALA A 52 4.59 6.01 17.06
C ALA A 52 3.95 7.02 18.06
N GLY A 53 2.79 7.59 17.72
CA GLY A 53 2.12 8.63 18.52
C GLY A 53 2.54 10.06 18.18
N GLY A 54 3.08 10.26 16.98
CA GLY A 54 3.49 11.55 16.43
C GLY A 54 4.68 12.18 17.14
N ILE A 55 5.00 13.42 16.77
CA ILE A 55 6.13 14.20 17.31
C ILE A 55 6.09 14.27 18.85
N GLY A 56 4.89 14.35 19.44
CA GLY A 56 4.71 14.32 20.89
C GLY A 56 5.26 13.03 21.53
N GLY A 57 4.91 11.87 20.97
CA GLY A 57 5.40 10.56 21.43
C GLY A 57 6.91 10.37 21.20
N THR A 58 7.41 10.74 20.01
CA THR A 58 8.81 10.52 19.61
C THR A 58 9.80 11.56 20.11
N SER A 59 9.33 12.69 20.68
CA SER A 59 10.18 13.79 21.20
C SER A 59 11.30 13.35 22.15
N GLY A 60 11.05 12.33 22.98
CA GLY A 60 12.02 11.74 23.90
C GLY A 60 12.88 10.60 23.30
N GLY A 61 12.83 10.39 21.98
CA GLY A 61 13.49 9.27 21.30
C GLY A 61 12.83 7.91 21.53
N LYS A 62 11.57 7.89 22.02
CA LYS A 62 10.85 6.67 22.38
C LYS A 62 9.79 6.33 21.33
N HIS A 63 9.85 5.11 20.78
CA HIS A 63 8.88 4.60 19.81
C HIS A 63 8.71 3.08 19.96
N GLY A 64 7.67 2.52 19.34
CA GLY A 64 7.60 1.09 19.06
C GLY A 64 8.53 0.71 17.90
N VAL A 65 8.99 -0.53 17.90
CA VAL A 65 9.95 -1.06 16.90
C VAL A 65 9.33 -1.06 15.50
N CYS A 66 8.02 -1.28 15.45
CA CYS A 66 7.20 -1.39 14.23
C CYS A 66 6.13 -0.28 14.10
N GLY A 67 6.32 0.86 14.77
CA GLY A 67 5.52 2.09 14.55
C GLY A 67 4.34 2.30 15.48
N ASP A 68 4.10 1.38 16.43
CA ASP A 68 3.21 1.60 17.56
C ASP A 68 3.76 2.67 18.52
N ALA A 69 2.91 3.30 19.32
CA ALA A 69 3.38 4.25 20.33
C ALA A 69 4.10 3.53 21.48
N TYR A 70 5.15 4.15 22.04
CA TYR A 70 6.02 3.48 23.01
C TYR A 70 5.27 2.91 24.23
N ASN A 71 4.28 3.64 24.75
CA ASN A 71 3.46 3.25 25.90
C ASN A 71 2.12 2.58 25.51
N SER A 72 1.91 2.18 24.25
CA SER A 72 0.70 1.48 23.81
C SER A 72 0.92 -0.03 23.67
N ALA A 73 -0.16 -0.77 23.46
CA ALA A 73 -0.07 -2.15 22.97
C ALA A 73 0.71 -2.17 21.65
N ARG A 74 1.67 -3.09 21.54
CA ARG A 74 2.54 -3.26 20.38
C ARG A 74 1.87 -4.16 19.35
N ALA A 75 0.86 -3.61 18.67
CA ALA A 75 -0.01 -4.32 17.74
C ALA A 75 0.72 -4.85 16.48
N HIS A 76 1.81 -4.18 16.08
CA HIS A 76 2.59 -4.46 14.88
C HIS A 76 3.95 -5.12 15.17
N GLU A 77 4.29 -5.35 16.43
CA GLU A 77 5.48 -6.13 16.84
C GLU A 77 5.12 -7.62 16.99
N THR A 78 6.06 -8.54 16.74
CA THR A 78 5.81 -9.99 16.64
C THR A 78 4.92 -10.54 17.76
N GLY A 79 3.87 -11.28 17.39
CA GLY A 79 2.83 -11.78 18.31
C GLY A 79 1.72 -10.77 18.66
N GLY A 80 1.84 -9.51 18.23
CA GLY A 80 0.76 -8.55 18.18
C GLY A 80 -0.31 -8.92 17.14
N VAL A 81 -1.45 -8.21 17.16
CA VAL A 81 -2.64 -8.57 16.36
C VAL A 81 -2.43 -8.54 14.84
N TYR A 82 -1.41 -7.83 14.37
CA TYR A 82 -1.03 -7.74 12.95
C TYR A 82 0.26 -8.52 12.62
N ALA A 83 1.02 -8.95 13.64
CA ALA A 83 2.34 -9.57 13.49
C ALA A 83 2.26 -11.09 13.74
N LEU A 84 1.52 -11.78 12.88
CA LEU A 84 0.97 -13.10 13.18
C LEU A 84 1.86 -14.29 12.79
N PHE A 85 3.14 -14.08 12.45
CA PHE A 85 4.08 -15.18 12.17
C PHE A 85 4.11 -16.29 13.25
N PRO A 86 4.10 -16.00 14.56
CA PRO A 86 4.07 -17.05 15.59
C PRO A 86 2.85 -17.99 15.50
N LYS A 87 1.73 -17.49 14.94
CA LYS A 87 0.48 -18.25 14.79
C LYS A 87 0.33 -18.88 13.40
N LEU A 88 0.79 -18.19 12.36
CA LEU A 88 0.49 -18.50 10.95
C LEU A 88 1.70 -19.02 10.15
N GLY A 89 2.92 -18.86 10.66
CA GLY A 89 4.17 -19.21 9.99
C GLY A 89 4.25 -18.60 8.60
N ALA A 90 4.59 -19.42 7.60
CA ALA A 90 4.67 -19.04 6.19
C ALA A 90 3.45 -18.28 5.64
N LYS A 91 2.25 -18.46 6.20
CA LYS A 91 1.04 -17.73 5.78
C LYS A 91 1.04 -16.24 6.17
N ALA A 92 1.95 -15.80 7.05
CA ALA A 92 2.16 -14.38 7.37
C ALA A 92 3.26 -13.72 6.53
N ILE A 93 3.97 -14.48 5.70
CA ILE A 93 5.11 -13.97 4.93
C ILE A 93 4.65 -13.21 3.70
N GLY A 94 5.00 -11.93 3.63
CA GLY A 94 4.60 -11.01 2.56
C GLY A 94 5.45 -11.12 1.28
N ALA A 95 6.69 -11.61 1.38
CA ALA A 95 7.57 -11.87 0.24
C ALA A 95 8.68 -12.89 0.58
N CYS A 96 9.25 -13.50 -0.46
CA CYS A 96 10.36 -14.45 -0.39
C CYS A 96 11.48 -13.93 -1.32
N PHE A 97 12.71 -13.83 -0.82
CA PHE A 97 13.86 -13.34 -1.60
C PHE A 97 15.07 -14.28 -1.47
N THR A 98 15.97 -14.26 -2.45
CA THR A 98 17.23 -15.02 -2.34
C THR A 98 18.28 -14.24 -1.54
N PRO A 99 19.19 -14.92 -0.81
CA PRO A 99 20.26 -14.26 -0.06
C PRO A 99 21.12 -13.36 -0.96
N GLY A 100 21.49 -12.17 -0.48
CA GLY A 100 22.35 -11.25 -1.24
C GLY A 100 21.67 -10.55 -2.42
N SER A 101 20.39 -10.80 -2.68
CA SER A 101 19.67 -10.18 -3.78
C SER A 101 19.46 -8.67 -3.57
N THR A 102 19.42 -7.92 -4.67
CA THR A 102 18.82 -6.59 -4.68
C THR A 102 17.31 -6.76 -4.80
N VAL A 103 16.56 -6.21 -3.85
CA VAL A 103 15.10 -6.31 -3.82
C VAL A 103 14.46 -4.96 -4.15
N ASP A 104 13.39 -5.00 -4.94
CA ASP A 104 12.47 -3.87 -5.07
C ASP A 104 11.65 -3.75 -3.78
N ILE A 105 11.58 -2.54 -3.24
CA ILE A 105 10.67 -2.16 -2.16
C ILE A 105 9.79 -1.03 -2.71
N ASN A 106 8.54 -0.96 -2.27
CA ASN A 106 7.55 0.02 -2.74
C ASN A 106 6.81 0.63 -1.55
N VAL A 107 6.91 1.95 -1.41
CA VAL A 107 6.26 2.73 -0.35
C VAL A 107 5.20 3.63 -0.96
N GLN A 108 3.97 3.56 -0.46
CA GLN A 108 2.93 4.54 -0.78
C GLN A 108 3.02 5.69 0.21
N ILE A 109 3.12 6.93 -0.27
CA ILE A 109 2.94 8.14 0.54
C ILE A 109 1.58 8.76 0.20
N THR A 110 0.73 8.95 1.22
CA THR A 110 -0.57 9.60 1.10
C THR A 110 -0.57 11.04 1.64
N ALA A 111 0.39 11.40 2.48
CA ALA A 111 0.70 12.79 2.85
C ALA A 111 2.23 12.96 3.01
N ASN A 112 2.84 13.73 2.10
CA ASN A 112 4.29 13.89 1.97
C ASN A 112 4.84 15.04 2.82
N HIS A 113 5.73 14.74 3.78
CA HIS A 113 6.40 15.69 4.66
C HIS A 113 7.89 15.89 4.34
N LYS A 114 8.32 15.65 3.10
CA LYS A 114 9.75 15.67 2.67
C LYS A 114 10.56 14.68 3.51
N GLY A 115 11.87 14.87 3.63
CA GLY A 115 12.74 14.00 4.43
C GLY A 115 13.25 12.81 3.64
N TYR A 116 13.39 11.65 4.28
CA TYR A 116 14.03 10.48 3.68
C TYR A 116 13.53 9.17 4.29
N PHE A 117 13.76 8.08 3.57
CA PHE A 117 13.54 6.72 4.06
C PHE A 117 14.88 6.04 4.37
N GLU A 118 14.88 5.23 5.43
CA GLU A 118 15.88 4.20 5.68
C GLU A 118 15.20 2.83 5.79
N PHE A 119 15.97 1.76 5.55
CA PHE A 119 15.47 0.40 5.61
C PHE A 119 16.43 -0.46 6.42
N GLY A 120 15.88 -1.31 7.28
CA GLY A 120 16.65 -2.23 8.11
C GLY A 120 16.16 -3.67 8.00
N LEU A 121 17.02 -4.61 8.35
CA LEU A 121 16.70 -6.04 8.38
C LEU A 121 17.11 -6.68 9.71
N CYS A 122 16.12 -7.19 10.45
CA CYS A 122 16.31 -8.02 11.62
C CYS A 122 16.04 -9.49 11.26
N LYS A 123 16.90 -10.41 11.72
CA LYS A 123 16.67 -11.86 11.61
C LYS A 123 16.17 -12.41 12.93
N LEU A 124 15.03 -13.10 12.89
CA LEU A 124 14.46 -13.82 14.02
C LEU A 124 14.68 -15.32 13.83
N ASN A 125 15.25 -16.00 14.83
CA ASN A 125 15.74 -17.37 14.72
C ASN A 125 14.67 -18.38 15.10
N GLY A 126 13.91 -18.07 16.15
CA GLY A 126 12.74 -18.79 16.61
C GLY A 126 11.43 -18.15 16.15
N LYS A 127 10.36 -18.93 16.28
CA LYS A 127 9.01 -18.59 15.86
C LYS A 127 8.34 -17.52 16.74
N ASP A 128 8.73 -17.47 18.01
CA ASP A 128 8.21 -16.55 19.04
C ASP A 128 9.20 -15.41 19.37
N ASP A 129 10.37 -15.39 18.71
CA ASP A 129 11.38 -14.33 18.87
C ASP A 129 10.76 -12.95 18.59
N LYS A 130 11.29 -11.91 19.24
CA LYS A 130 10.84 -10.52 19.06
C LYS A 130 11.97 -9.72 18.44
N GLU A 131 11.64 -8.94 17.43
CA GLU A 131 12.52 -7.87 16.93
C GLU A 131 12.73 -6.81 18.02
N THR A 132 13.97 -6.33 18.11
CA THR A 132 14.37 -5.20 18.94
C THR A 132 15.13 -4.19 18.08
N GLU A 133 15.36 -2.97 18.57
CA GLU A 133 16.13 -1.97 17.82
C GLU A 133 17.53 -2.47 17.45
N GLU A 134 18.18 -3.18 18.38
CA GLU A 134 19.54 -3.71 18.23
C GLU A 134 19.64 -4.85 17.20
N CYS A 135 18.53 -5.46 16.82
CA CYS A 135 18.47 -6.52 15.82
C CYS A 135 18.57 -5.99 14.37
N PHE A 136 18.18 -4.73 14.14
CA PHE A 136 18.13 -4.17 12.78
C PHE A 136 19.52 -3.75 12.31
N GLN A 137 20.01 -4.43 11.27
CA GLN A 137 21.12 -3.92 10.47
C GLN A 137 20.58 -2.98 9.38
N ASP A 138 21.29 -1.89 9.11
CA ASP A 138 20.96 -1.00 7.99
C ASP A 138 21.12 -1.72 6.64
N LEU A 139 20.14 -1.57 5.76
CA LEU A 139 20.24 -1.96 4.36
C LEU A 139 20.75 -0.78 3.52
N LEU A 140 21.50 -1.08 2.47
CA LEU A 140 22.04 -0.07 1.54
C LEU A 140 21.46 -0.25 0.13
N GLN A 141 21.30 0.86 -0.58
CA GLN A 141 20.97 0.87 -2.00
C GLN A 141 22.11 0.28 -2.84
N PRO A 142 21.87 -0.12 -4.11
CA PRO A 142 22.90 -0.63 -4.99
C PRO A 142 24.13 0.27 -5.16
N ASN A 143 23.96 1.59 -5.08
CA ASN A 143 25.01 2.60 -5.16
C ASN A 143 25.79 2.82 -3.83
N GLY A 144 25.36 2.19 -2.73
CA GLY A 144 25.95 2.33 -1.40
C GLY A 144 25.23 3.31 -0.46
N ASP A 145 24.26 4.08 -0.95
CA ASP A 145 23.54 5.05 -0.12
C ASP A 145 22.57 4.36 0.85
N LYS A 146 22.59 4.78 2.12
CA LYS A 146 21.60 4.32 3.10
C LYS A 146 20.25 5.01 2.92
N GLN A 147 20.26 6.33 2.85
CA GLN A 147 19.05 7.16 2.82
C GLN A 147 18.50 7.29 1.41
N TRP A 148 17.19 7.13 1.24
CA TRP A 148 16.48 7.47 0.02
C TRP A 148 15.73 8.79 0.22
N PRO A 149 16.17 9.92 -0.38
CA PRO A 149 15.52 11.22 -0.21
C PRO A 149 14.13 11.20 -0.85
N LEU A 150 13.09 11.57 -0.09
CA LEU A 150 11.70 11.55 -0.56
C LEU A 150 11.43 12.70 -1.55
N PRO A 151 11.12 12.42 -2.84
CA PRO A 151 10.69 13.44 -3.78
C PRO A 151 9.35 14.05 -3.37
N ALA A 152 9.01 15.22 -3.90
CA ALA A 152 7.71 15.83 -3.66
C ALA A 152 6.56 15.02 -4.32
N GLY A 153 5.40 14.99 -3.66
CA GLY A 153 4.18 14.38 -4.17
C GLY A 153 3.69 13.17 -3.36
N ASN A 154 2.40 12.87 -3.48
CA ASN A 154 1.76 11.71 -2.85
C ASN A 154 1.63 10.61 -3.92
N ASP A 155 2.53 9.64 -3.92
CA ASP A 155 2.65 8.60 -4.96
C ASP A 155 3.21 7.29 -4.38
N PHE A 156 3.42 6.30 -5.25
CA PHE A 156 4.12 5.05 -4.98
C PHE A 156 5.59 5.17 -5.37
N PHE A 157 6.46 5.22 -4.37
CA PHE A 157 7.90 5.32 -4.54
C PHE A 157 8.54 3.93 -4.49
N LYS A 158 9.16 3.54 -5.61
CA LYS A 158 9.92 2.30 -5.74
C LYS A 158 11.40 2.58 -5.57
N MET A 159 12.05 1.78 -4.75
CA MET A 159 13.48 1.88 -4.48
C MET A 159 14.08 0.48 -4.32
N GLN A 160 15.39 0.37 -4.56
CA GLN A 160 16.11 -0.90 -4.53
C GLN A 160 17.11 -0.93 -3.39
N TYR A 161 17.14 -2.03 -2.64
CA TYR A 161 18.06 -2.24 -1.52
C TYR A 161 18.67 -3.64 -1.58
N LYS A 162 19.93 -3.77 -1.17
CA LYS A 162 20.67 -5.05 -1.14
C LYS A 162 20.40 -5.77 0.18
N LEU A 163 19.91 -7.00 0.12
CA LEU A 163 19.88 -7.90 1.28
C LEU A 163 21.29 -8.43 1.58
N PRO A 164 21.62 -8.78 2.84
CA PRO A 164 22.89 -9.41 3.17
C PRO A 164 23.00 -10.82 2.56
N SER A 165 24.17 -11.18 2.04
CA SER A 165 24.41 -12.50 1.43
C SER A 165 24.50 -13.66 2.43
N GLY A 166 24.90 -13.37 3.67
CA GLY A 166 25.01 -14.36 4.76
C GLY A 166 23.71 -14.60 5.54
N VAL A 167 22.62 -13.89 5.24
CA VAL A 167 21.36 -14.01 5.98
C VAL A 167 20.41 -14.98 5.28
N LYS A 168 19.90 -15.94 6.05
CA LYS A 168 18.82 -16.86 5.69
C LYS A 168 17.83 -16.95 6.85
N CYS A 169 16.55 -16.99 6.53
CA CYS A 169 15.44 -16.99 7.49
C CYS A 169 14.18 -17.53 6.80
N ASP A 170 13.85 -18.78 7.08
CA ASP A 170 12.72 -19.53 6.53
C ASP A 170 12.27 -20.66 7.47
N GLY A 171 11.14 -21.29 7.17
CA GLY A 171 10.55 -22.33 8.01
C GLY A 171 9.94 -21.76 9.29
N ASP A 172 10.50 -22.11 10.45
CA ASP A 172 10.12 -21.52 11.75
C ASP A 172 10.94 -20.25 12.09
N SER A 173 11.89 -19.86 11.23
CA SER A 173 12.60 -18.57 11.25
C SER A 173 12.00 -17.61 10.21
N HIS A 174 12.09 -16.30 10.44
CA HIS A 174 11.74 -15.27 9.46
C HIS A 174 12.62 -14.03 9.65
N CYS A 175 12.62 -13.13 8.67
CA CYS A 175 13.22 -11.82 8.83
C CYS A 175 12.15 -10.73 8.83
N VAL A 176 12.40 -9.71 9.64
CA VAL A 176 11.60 -8.48 9.67
C VAL A 176 12.33 -7.44 8.84
N LEU A 177 11.75 -7.05 7.70
CA LEU A 177 12.20 -5.89 6.94
C LEU A 177 11.45 -4.66 7.45
N ARG A 178 12.19 -3.67 7.94
CA ARG A 178 11.65 -2.43 8.49
C ARG A 178 11.87 -1.27 7.52
N TRP A 179 10.80 -0.54 7.22
CA TRP A 179 10.87 0.82 6.68
C TRP A 179 10.82 1.81 7.84
N TRP A 180 11.71 2.81 7.81
CA TRP A 180 11.68 3.98 8.67
C TRP A 180 11.60 5.23 7.80
N TYR A 181 10.60 6.06 8.04
CA TYR A 181 10.45 7.36 7.43
C TYR A 181 10.75 8.44 8.47
N VAL A 182 11.69 9.33 8.14
CA VAL A 182 11.97 10.55 8.88
C VAL A 182 11.48 11.74 8.05
N GLY A 183 10.52 12.51 8.59
CA GLY A 183 10.01 13.73 7.98
C GLY A 183 11.08 14.83 7.89
N GLY A 184 10.83 15.84 7.06
CA GLY A 184 11.74 16.96 6.82
C GLY A 184 11.02 18.29 6.64
N ASN A 185 9.83 18.44 7.22
CA ASN A 185 9.00 19.64 7.16
C ASN A 185 9.19 20.60 8.35
N ASN A 186 9.85 20.18 9.43
CA ASN A 186 10.20 21.04 10.57
C ASN A 186 11.65 21.55 10.44
N PRO A 187 11.89 22.79 9.95
CA PRO A 187 13.25 23.31 9.81
C PRO A 187 13.89 23.61 11.18
N GLY A 188 15.19 23.33 11.30
CA GLY A 188 15.99 23.71 12.48
C GLY A 188 15.87 22.80 13.70
N VAL A 189 15.15 21.67 13.62
CA VAL A 189 15.06 20.66 14.70
C VAL A 189 15.74 19.35 14.30
N GLY A 190 16.31 18.66 15.29
CA GLY A 190 16.88 17.32 15.12
C GLY A 190 15.82 16.24 14.87
N ILE A 191 16.25 14.99 14.71
CA ILE A 191 15.38 13.85 14.32
C ILE A 191 14.15 13.67 15.22
N ASN A 192 14.28 13.81 16.54
CA ASN A 192 13.16 13.71 17.48
C ASN A 192 12.15 14.87 17.39
N GLY A 193 12.50 15.96 16.68
CA GLY A 193 11.57 17.04 16.34
C GLY A 193 10.90 16.88 14.98
N GLN A 194 11.28 15.86 14.20
CA GLN A 194 10.57 15.45 12.98
C GLN A 194 9.49 14.43 13.32
N GLU A 195 8.42 14.43 12.53
CA GLU A 195 7.49 13.30 12.53
C GLU A 195 8.18 12.08 11.90
N GLN A 196 7.91 10.88 12.43
CA GLN A 196 8.58 9.66 12.04
C GLN A 196 7.60 8.49 11.98
N PHE A 197 7.82 7.56 11.05
CA PHE A 197 6.95 6.39 10.84
C PHE A 197 7.78 5.13 10.72
N TRP A 198 7.26 4.02 11.24
CA TRP A 198 7.90 2.71 11.09
C TRP A 198 6.88 1.69 10.59
N ASN A 199 7.32 0.79 9.73
CA ASN A 199 6.54 -0.35 9.27
C ASN A 199 7.44 -1.58 9.26
N CYS A 200 6.95 -2.71 9.78
CA CYS A 200 7.62 -4.01 9.71
C CYS A 200 6.88 -4.94 8.75
N ALA A 201 7.59 -5.62 7.85
CA ALA A 201 7.08 -6.69 6.99
C ALA A 201 7.82 -7.99 7.28
N ASP A 202 7.06 -9.08 7.40
CA ASP A 202 7.60 -10.43 7.58
C ASP A 202 7.97 -11.02 6.22
N ILE A 203 9.25 -11.33 6.03
CA ILE A 203 9.80 -11.86 4.78
C ILE A 203 10.59 -13.15 5.03
N TYR A 204 10.68 -13.99 4.01
CA TYR A 204 11.65 -15.08 3.95
C TYR A 204 12.86 -14.70 3.11
N ILE A 205 14.03 -15.17 3.55
CA ILE A 205 15.27 -15.14 2.76
C ILE A 205 15.80 -16.57 2.68
N SER A 206 15.68 -17.19 1.52
CA SER A 206 15.99 -18.60 1.30
C SER A 206 16.49 -18.86 -0.12
N ASP A 207 17.34 -19.87 -0.30
CA ASP A 207 17.75 -20.30 -1.64
C ASP A 207 16.54 -20.78 -2.48
N SER A 208 15.49 -21.26 -1.80
CA SER A 208 14.24 -21.71 -2.41
C SER A 208 13.40 -20.60 -3.03
N CYS A 209 13.55 -19.34 -2.59
CA CYS A 209 12.70 -18.22 -3.02
C CYS A 209 12.83 -17.88 -4.53
N GLY A 210 13.85 -18.40 -5.22
CA GLY A 210 14.03 -18.24 -6.67
C GLY A 210 13.55 -19.41 -7.53
N ALA A 211 13.07 -20.50 -6.94
CA ALA A 211 12.80 -21.75 -7.67
C ALA A 211 11.61 -21.66 -8.65
N ASP A 212 10.60 -20.84 -8.33
CA ASP A 212 9.33 -20.79 -9.08
C ASP A 212 9.23 -19.63 -10.11
N THR A 213 10.28 -18.82 -10.28
CA THR A 213 10.24 -17.64 -11.18
C THR A 213 11.44 -17.49 -12.10
N LYS A 214 11.96 -18.59 -12.67
CA LYS A 214 12.71 -18.51 -13.95
C LYS A 214 11.72 -18.64 -15.11
N PRO A 215 11.40 -17.57 -15.87
CA PRO A 215 10.75 -17.73 -17.16
C PRO A 215 11.62 -18.66 -18.03
N PRO A 216 11.04 -19.59 -18.81
CA PRO A 216 11.82 -20.31 -19.80
C PRO A 216 12.50 -19.29 -20.71
N SER A 217 13.83 -19.36 -20.78
CA SER A 217 14.60 -18.52 -21.68
C SER A 217 14.10 -18.78 -23.09
N PRO A 218 13.87 -17.74 -23.93
CA PRO A 218 13.29 -17.95 -25.25
C PRO A 218 14.24 -18.77 -26.11
N THR A 219 13.90 -20.03 -26.34
CA THR A 219 14.58 -20.87 -27.32
C THR A 219 14.39 -20.22 -28.69
N SER A 220 15.48 -19.83 -29.32
CA SER A 220 15.49 -19.18 -30.63
C SER A 220 14.81 -20.05 -31.69
N ASN A 221 13.77 -19.52 -32.36
CA ASN A 221 13.30 -20.04 -33.64
C ASN A 221 12.75 -18.90 -34.51
N PRO A 222 12.75 -19.02 -35.86
CA PRO A 222 12.84 -17.87 -36.76
C PRO A 222 11.52 -17.17 -37.07
N SER A 223 11.67 -15.96 -37.62
CA SER A 223 10.62 -15.03 -38.04
C SER A 223 9.58 -15.64 -39.01
N PRO A 224 8.26 -15.40 -38.80
CA PRO A 224 7.23 -15.72 -39.78
C PRO A 224 7.06 -14.58 -40.79
N SER A 225 7.10 -14.92 -42.09
CA SER A 225 6.77 -14.00 -43.18
C SER A 225 5.26 -13.75 -43.27
N SER A 226 4.86 -12.56 -43.72
CA SER A 226 3.47 -12.15 -43.88
C SER A 226 2.78 -12.83 -45.06
N GLN A 227 1.50 -13.20 -44.91
CA GLN A 227 0.54 -13.05 -46.01
C GLN A 227 -0.92 -12.90 -45.52
N LEU A 228 -1.72 -12.28 -46.38
CA LEU A 228 -2.98 -11.57 -46.07
C LEU A 228 -4.21 -12.46 -46.35
N PRO A 229 -5.32 -12.37 -45.57
CA PRO A 229 -6.54 -13.15 -45.84
C PRO A 229 -7.66 -12.34 -46.54
N SER A 230 -8.40 -13.00 -47.44
CA SER A 230 -9.73 -12.64 -47.98
C SER A 230 -10.24 -13.75 -48.91
N PRO A 231 -11.56 -13.85 -49.24
CA PRO A 231 -12.69 -13.00 -48.85
C PRO A 231 -13.90 -13.75 -48.22
N VAL A 232 -14.94 -12.99 -47.88
CA VAL A 232 -16.27 -13.44 -47.39
C VAL A 232 -17.18 -13.80 -48.58
N PRO A 233 -18.26 -14.59 -48.40
CA PRO A 233 -19.59 -13.96 -48.37
C PRO A 233 -20.56 -14.55 -47.33
N SER A 234 -21.43 -13.71 -46.76
CA SER A 234 -22.49 -14.10 -45.80
C SER A 234 -23.88 -13.90 -46.42
N SER A 235 -24.78 -14.86 -46.22
CA SER A 235 -26.13 -14.89 -46.82
C SER A 235 -27.26 -14.55 -45.82
N LYS A 236 -28.42 -14.18 -46.37
CA LYS A 236 -29.53 -13.52 -45.66
C LYS A 236 -30.37 -14.42 -44.76
N ALA A 237 -31.08 -13.78 -43.81
CA ALA A 237 -32.09 -14.34 -42.91
C ALA A 237 -33.41 -14.74 -43.62
N PRO A 238 -34.35 -15.36 -42.85
CA PRO A 238 -35.73 -14.88 -42.86
C PRO A 238 -36.39 -14.77 -41.46
N HIS A 239 -37.51 -14.02 -41.42
CA HIS A 239 -38.32 -13.71 -40.24
C HIS A 239 -39.41 -14.75 -39.92
N THR A 240 -39.84 -14.80 -38.66
CA THR A 240 -41.21 -15.25 -38.27
C THR A 240 -41.78 -14.38 -37.13
N LYS A 241 -43.11 -14.30 -37.01
CA LYS A 241 -43.86 -13.31 -36.21
C LYS A 241 -44.53 -13.89 -34.94
N THR A 242 -44.56 -13.08 -33.87
CA THR A 242 -45.62 -12.83 -32.82
C THR A 242 -46.79 -13.82 -32.64
N PRO A 243 -47.29 -14.08 -31.41
CA PRO A 243 -48.15 -13.10 -30.71
C PRO A 243 -48.09 -12.98 -29.17
N HIS A 244 -48.72 -11.91 -28.68
CA HIS A 244 -48.84 -11.47 -27.28
C HIS A 244 -49.77 -12.32 -26.40
N THR A 245 -49.59 -12.20 -25.08
CA THR A 245 -50.69 -12.32 -24.09
C THR A 245 -50.65 -11.15 -23.10
N LYS A 246 -51.82 -10.63 -22.72
CA LYS A 246 -52.07 -9.57 -21.70
C LYS A 246 -52.47 -10.27 -20.37
N THR A 247 -52.65 -9.68 -19.18
CA THR A 247 -52.76 -8.33 -18.55
C THR A 247 -52.63 -8.58 -17.02
N PRO A 248 -52.77 -7.64 -16.05
CA PRO A 248 -52.82 -6.17 -16.09
C PRO A 248 -51.88 -5.48 -15.06
N ALA A 249 -51.83 -4.14 -15.10
CA ALA A 249 -51.16 -3.30 -14.10
C ALA A 249 -52.13 -2.86 -12.96
N THR A 250 -51.56 -2.42 -11.85
CA THR A 250 -52.28 -1.70 -10.78
C THR A 250 -51.49 -0.44 -10.41
N ASP A 251 -52.10 0.74 -10.58
CA ASP A 251 -51.45 2.02 -10.35
C ASP A 251 -51.33 2.41 -8.88
N LYS A 252 -50.18 2.97 -8.49
CA LYS A 252 -50.08 3.91 -7.37
C LYS A 252 -48.94 4.92 -7.60
N PRO A 253 -49.18 6.24 -7.51
CA PRO A 253 -48.15 7.23 -7.73
C PRO A 253 -47.28 7.44 -6.48
N THR A 254 -45.96 7.40 -6.66
CA THR A 254 -44.98 7.90 -5.69
C THR A 254 -44.01 8.82 -6.43
N THR A 255 -43.82 10.02 -5.89
CA THR A 255 -43.03 11.10 -6.51
C THR A 255 -41.55 10.77 -6.61
N ALA A 256 -40.97 10.91 -7.81
CA ALA A 256 -39.53 10.85 -8.02
C ALA A 256 -38.86 12.20 -7.71
N PRO A 257 -37.73 12.25 -6.97
CA PRO A 257 -36.88 13.43 -6.90
C PRO A 257 -35.99 13.54 -8.15
N THR A 258 -35.88 14.76 -8.68
CA THR A 258 -35.21 15.10 -9.94
C THR A 258 -33.71 14.81 -9.93
N ALA A 259 -33.23 13.98 -10.86
CA ALA A 259 -31.80 13.86 -11.15
C ALA A 259 -31.32 15.06 -11.99
N LYS A 260 -30.53 15.96 -11.38
CA LYS A 260 -29.81 17.02 -12.10
C LYS A 260 -28.62 16.39 -12.86
N PRO A 261 -28.40 16.71 -14.15
CA PRO A 261 -27.26 16.18 -14.89
C PRO A 261 -25.96 16.80 -14.37
N SER A 262 -25.03 15.96 -13.94
CA SER A 262 -23.64 16.34 -13.69
C SER A 262 -22.76 15.77 -14.80
N SER A 263 -22.13 16.65 -15.58
CA SER A 263 -21.27 16.29 -16.70
C SER A 263 -19.95 15.66 -16.21
N LYS A 264 -19.70 14.40 -16.57
CA LYS A 264 -18.43 13.70 -16.35
C LYS A 264 -17.26 14.49 -16.95
N PRO A 265 -16.24 14.89 -16.17
CA PRO A 265 -15.00 15.41 -16.74
C PRO A 265 -14.26 14.30 -17.47
N ALA A 266 -13.92 14.51 -18.73
CA ALA A 266 -13.10 13.59 -19.53
C ALA A 266 -11.61 13.70 -19.13
N GLY A 267 -11.29 13.31 -17.90
CA GLY A 267 -9.91 13.12 -17.47
C GLY A 267 -9.29 11.89 -18.13
N ALA A 268 -8.02 11.96 -18.49
CA ALA A 268 -7.27 10.82 -19.02
C ALA A 268 -7.29 9.63 -18.05
N ALA A 269 -7.42 8.41 -18.58
CA ALA A 269 -7.57 7.19 -17.78
C ALA A 269 -6.45 7.01 -16.75
N LYS A 270 -6.85 6.73 -15.52
CA LYS A 270 -5.99 6.61 -14.34
C LYS A 270 -5.04 5.43 -14.45
N LYS A 271 -3.76 5.63 -14.13
CA LYS A 271 -2.78 4.54 -14.16
C LYS A 271 -3.10 3.48 -13.11
N ALA A 272 -2.47 2.32 -13.23
CA ALA A 272 -2.48 1.34 -12.15
C ALA A 272 -2.07 1.99 -10.82
N TRP A 273 -2.87 1.71 -9.78
CA TRP A 273 -2.80 2.17 -8.40
C TRP A 273 -3.20 3.64 -8.12
N GLU A 274 -3.59 4.41 -9.13
CA GLU A 274 -4.18 5.73 -8.91
C GLU A 274 -5.65 5.65 -8.44
N GLN A 275 -6.13 6.71 -7.77
CA GLN A 275 -7.53 6.82 -7.36
C GLN A 275 -8.45 7.01 -8.58
N CYS A 276 -9.53 6.23 -8.62
CA CYS A 276 -10.55 6.19 -9.67
C CYS A 276 -11.99 6.27 -9.11
N GLY A 277 -12.16 6.60 -7.83
CA GLY A 277 -13.47 6.71 -7.21
C GLY A 277 -13.41 7.01 -5.73
N GLY A 278 -14.59 7.15 -5.13
CA GLY A 278 -14.79 7.66 -3.79
C GLY A 278 -15.94 8.66 -3.74
N LYS A 279 -16.56 8.81 -2.57
CA LYS A 279 -17.74 9.67 -2.35
C LYS A 279 -17.58 11.12 -2.77
N ASP A 280 -16.40 11.71 -2.55
CA ASP A 280 -16.08 13.09 -2.96
C ASP A 280 -15.15 13.16 -4.19
N TYR A 281 -14.92 12.03 -4.87
CA TYR A 281 -13.99 11.94 -5.99
C TYR A 281 -14.60 12.50 -7.27
N THR A 282 -14.04 13.60 -7.78
CA THR A 282 -14.51 14.30 -8.99
C THR A 282 -13.75 13.94 -10.28
N GLY A 283 -12.75 13.04 -10.18
CA GLY A 283 -11.93 12.61 -11.31
C GLY A 283 -12.58 11.54 -12.20
N THR A 284 -11.82 11.03 -13.17
CA THR A 284 -12.27 9.93 -14.03
C THR A 284 -12.25 8.59 -13.31
N THR A 285 -13.29 7.78 -13.49
CA THR A 285 -13.38 6.41 -12.95
C THR A 285 -12.76 5.36 -13.87
N GLU A 286 -12.25 5.78 -15.03
CA GLU A 286 -11.61 4.90 -16.00
C GLU A 286 -10.15 4.64 -15.62
N CYS A 287 -9.78 3.36 -15.65
CA CYS A 287 -8.40 2.92 -15.46
C CYS A 287 -7.75 2.60 -16.81
N ALA A 288 -6.44 2.80 -16.90
CA ALA A 288 -5.62 2.41 -18.03
C ALA A 288 -5.74 0.91 -18.32
N SER A 289 -5.47 0.53 -19.58
CA SER A 289 -5.59 -0.86 -20.03
C SER A 289 -4.80 -1.82 -19.14
N GLY A 290 -5.42 -2.94 -18.77
CA GLY A 290 -4.86 -3.91 -17.83
C GLY A 290 -5.19 -3.66 -16.36
N ALA A 291 -5.83 -2.55 -15.99
CA ALA A 291 -6.37 -2.28 -14.65
C ALA A 291 -7.91 -2.21 -14.63
N VAL A 292 -8.49 -2.20 -13.43
CA VAL A 292 -9.92 -2.04 -13.17
C VAL A 292 -10.13 -1.23 -11.90
N CYS A 293 -11.13 -0.35 -11.87
CA CYS A 293 -11.43 0.41 -10.66
C CYS A 293 -12.07 -0.51 -9.61
N VAL A 294 -11.45 -0.61 -8.44
CA VAL A 294 -11.90 -1.42 -7.30
C VAL A 294 -12.22 -0.49 -6.13
N LYS A 295 -13.45 -0.56 -5.63
CA LYS A 295 -13.84 0.13 -4.40
C LYS A 295 -13.07 -0.48 -3.22
N GLN A 296 -12.36 0.36 -2.47
CA GLN A 296 -11.70 -0.04 -1.22
C GLN A 296 -12.60 0.28 -0.03
N ASP A 297 -13.16 1.49 -0.01
CA ASP A 297 -14.13 1.95 0.98
C ASP A 297 -15.12 2.97 0.36
N GLU A 298 -15.93 3.65 1.15
CA GLU A 298 -16.90 4.66 0.67
C GLU A 298 -16.25 5.89 0.03
N TRP A 299 -15.08 6.30 0.53
CA TRP A 299 -14.35 7.52 0.16
C TRP A 299 -13.21 7.27 -0.84
N TYR A 300 -12.81 6.02 -1.05
CA TYR A 300 -11.70 5.65 -1.92
C TYR A 300 -11.95 4.41 -2.80
N SER A 301 -11.63 4.54 -4.09
CA SER A 301 -11.55 3.43 -5.06
C SER A 301 -10.28 3.58 -5.89
N GLN A 302 -9.63 2.47 -6.23
CA GLN A 302 -8.29 2.43 -6.82
C GLN A 302 -8.23 1.56 -8.08
N CYS A 303 -7.42 1.97 -9.05
CA CYS A 303 -7.15 1.17 -10.25
C CYS A 303 -6.26 -0.04 -9.94
N VAL A 304 -6.81 -1.21 -9.69
CA VAL A 304 -6.03 -2.43 -9.42
C VAL A 304 -5.72 -3.15 -10.75
N PRO A 305 -4.45 -3.54 -11.03
CA PRO A 305 -4.12 -4.41 -12.16
C PRO A 305 -4.94 -5.70 -12.14
N LYS A 306 -5.54 -6.09 -13.26
CA LYS A 306 -6.43 -7.27 -13.35
C LYS A 306 -5.77 -8.59 -12.96
N ARG A 307 -4.43 -8.66 -12.97
CA ARG A 307 -3.65 -9.84 -12.53
C ARG A 307 -3.46 -9.94 -11.00
N LEU A 308 -3.95 -8.96 -10.25
CA LEU A 308 -3.82 -8.84 -8.78
C LEU A 308 -5.20 -8.67 -8.10
N ARG A 309 -6.28 -9.00 -8.82
CA ARG A 309 -7.66 -8.97 -8.37
C ARG A 309 -8.29 -10.34 -8.60
#